data_AF-A0A1G2ZT43-F1
#
_entry.id   AF-A0A1G2ZT43-F1
#
_cell.length_a   1.000
_cell.length_b   1.000
_cell.length_c   1.000
_cell.angle_alpha   90.00
_cell.angle_beta   90.00
_cell.angle_gamma   90.00
#
_symmetry.space_group_name_H-M   'P 1'
#
loop_
_entity.id
_entity.type
_entity.pdbx_description
1 polymer ?
#
loop_
_entity_poly.entity_id
_entity_poly.type
_entity_poly.pdbx_seq_one_letter_code
_entity_poly.pdbx_strand_id
1 'polypeptide(L)' 'MLICAGTVLENLDVPPSGGCVVSVKVKFDGHQEVLSFPGFHQIFFYGDYKHQMKDFCQLCNFDAQIV' A
#
# COMPACT_ATOMS: atom_id res chain seq x y z
N MET A 1 12.27 -5.32 1.23
CA MET A 1 10.92 -4.76 1.40
C MET A 1 10.56 -3.98 0.15
N LEU A 2 9.45 -4.32 -0.48
CA LEU A 2 8.89 -3.55 -1.59
C LEU A 2 7.87 -2.55 -1.02
N ILE A 3 7.98 -1.29 -1.41
CA ILE A 3 7.22 -0.17 -0.83
C ILE A 3 6.60 0.61 -1.98
N CYS A 4 5.29 0.84 -1.93
CA CYS A 4 4.60 1.76 -2.84
C CYS A 4 3.84 2.80 -2.02
N ALA A 5 3.74 4.02 -2.57
CA ALA A 5 2.90 5.06 -2.03
C ALA A 5 1.84 5.46 -3.06
N GLY A 6 0.73 5.97 -2.56
CA GLY A 6 -0.40 6.31 -3.39
C GLY A 6 -1.39 7.23 -2.69
N THR A 7 -2.41 7.59 -3.44
CA THR A 7 -3.50 8.44 -2.98
C THR A 7 -4.76 7.60 -2.78
N VAL A 8 -5.40 7.71 -1.62
CA VAL A 8 -6.74 7.16 -1.40
C VAL A 8 -7.73 7.97 -2.22
N LEU A 9 -8.47 7.31 -3.09
CA LEU A 9 -9.46 7.97 -3.96
C LEU A 9 -10.85 7.97 -3.30
N GLU A 10 -11.27 6.83 -2.78
CA GLU A 10 -12.60 6.61 -2.23
C GLU A 10 -12.64 5.33 -1.41
N ASN A 11 -13.70 5.17 -0.62
CA ASN A 11 -14.11 3.86 -0.09
C ASN A 11 -15.24 3.36 -0.98
N LEU A 12 -15.08 2.17 -1.55
CA LEU A 12 -16.09 1.56 -2.42
C LEU A 12 -17.35 1.25 -1.62
N ASP A 13 -18.50 1.47 -2.26
CA ASP A 13 -19.79 1.06 -1.72
C ASP A 13 -19.82 -0.45 -1.54
N VAL A 14 -20.21 -0.89 -0.35
CA VAL A 14 -20.35 -2.30 0.01
C VAL A 14 -21.82 -2.67 0.12
N PRO A 15 -22.22 -3.92 -0.21
CA PRO A 15 -23.61 -4.35 -0.06
C PRO A 15 -24.12 -4.14 1.38
N PRO A 16 -25.42 -3.86 1.55
CA PRO A 16 -26.00 -3.58 2.86
C PRO A 16 -25.90 -4.74 3.86
N SER A 17 -25.59 -5.95 3.40
CA SER A 17 -25.37 -7.14 4.23
C SER A 17 -24.28 -8.02 3.66
N GLY A 18 -23.51 -8.69 4.52
CA GLY A 18 -22.45 -9.62 4.12
C GLY A 18 -21.12 -8.95 3.72
N GLY A 19 -21.02 -7.63 3.89
CA GLY A 19 -19.86 -6.82 3.49
C GLY A 19 -19.38 -5.86 4.57
N CYS A 20 -19.28 -6.29 5.84
CA CYS A 20 -18.68 -5.47 6.91
C CYS A 20 -17.16 -5.32 6.71
N VAL A 21 -16.76 -4.64 5.63
CA VAL A 21 -15.37 -4.41 5.24
C VAL A 21 -15.19 -2.94 4.89
N VAL A 22 -14.00 -2.42 5.18
CA VAL A 22 -13.51 -1.17 4.61
C VAL A 22 -12.83 -1.54 3.30
N SER A 23 -13.31 -0.98 2.19
CA SER A 23 -12.82 -1.29 0.84
C SER A 23 -12.27 -0.02 0.20
N VAL A 24 -11.02 0.31 0.55
CA VAL A 24 -10.36 1.51 0.04
C VAL A 24 -9.84 1.30 -1.37
N LYS A 25 -10.18 2.22 -2.27
CA LYS A 25 -9.58 2.30 -3.60
C LYS A 25 -8.40 3.24 -3.54
N VAL A 26 -7.24 2.74 -3.94
CA VAL A 26 -5.98 3.46 -3.90
C VAL A 26 -5.39 3.53 -5.30
N LYS A 27 -4.89 4.71 -5.69
CA LYS A 27 -4.09 4.92 -6.90
C LYS A 27 -2.62 4.93 -6.52
N PHE A 28 -1.81 4.06 -7.12
CA PHE A 28 -0.35 4.12 -6.96
C PHE A 28 0.18 5.35 -7.70
N ASP A 29 1.12 6.08 -7.09
CA ASP A 29 1.68 7.29 -7.70
C ASP A 29 2.85 6.98 -8.66
N GLY A 30 3.42 5.78 -8.59
CA GLY A 30 4.48 5.29 -9.48
C GLY A 30 3.96 4.61 -10.76
N HIS A 31 4.88 3.98 -11.50
CA HIS A 31 4.57 3.21 -12.71
C HIS A 31 4.31 1.72 -12.46
N GLN A 32 4.31 1.31 -11.19
CA GLN A 32 4.08 -0.06 -10.79
C GLN A 32 2.66 -0.49 -11.19
N GLU A 33 2.58 -1.58 -11.96
CA GLU A 33 1.31 -2.18 -12.32
C GLU A 33 0.68 -2.82 -11.08
N VAL A 34 -0.58 -2.49 -10.82
CA VAL A 34 -1.25 -2.74 -9.52
C VAL A 34 -1.50 -4.23 -9.31
N LEU A 35 -1.89 -4.97 -10.35
CA LEU A 35 -2.25 -6.39 -10.23
C LEU A 35 -1.04 -7.33 -10.12
N SER A 36 0.16 -6.84 -10.45
CA SER A 36 1.44 -7.54 -10.31
C SER A 36 2.18 -7.19 -9.03
N PHE A 37 1.62 -6.33 -8.17
CA PHE A 37 2.24 -6.05 -6.87
C PHE A 37 2.25 -7.32 -6.00
N PRO A 38 3.42 -7.81 -5.57
CA PRO A 38 3.55 -9.12 -4.94
C PRO A 38 2.98 -9.15 -3.51
N GLY A 39 2.56 -10.34 -3.08
CA GLY A 39 2.12 -10.63 -1.72
C GLY A 39 0.61 -10.47 -1.52
N PHE A 40 -0.03 -11.52 -1.01
CA PHE A 40 -1.48 -11.52 -0.72
C PHE A 40 -1.84 -10.69 0.53
N HIS A 41 -0.90 -10.57 1.48
CA HIS A 41 -1.04 -9.72 2.65
C HIS A 41 -0.11 -8.52 2.52
N GLN A 42 -0.70 -7.34 2.54
CA GLN A 42 -0.02 -6.06 2.42
C GLN A 42 -0.31 -5.25 3.69
N ILE A 43 0.68 -4.48 4.15
CA ILE A 43 0.51 -3.56 5.27
C ILE A 43 0.23 -2.17 4.69
N PHE A 44 -0.91 -1.60 5.06
CA PHE A 44 -1.31 -0.26 4.64
C PHE A 44 -1.09 0.73 5.77
N PHE A 45 -0.42 1.84 5.45
CA PHE A 45 -0.31 3.00 6.34
C PHE A 45 -1.09 4.16 5.73
N TYR A 46 -1.83 4.90 6.57
CA TYR A 46 -2.43 6.15 6.14
C TYR A 46 -1.43 7.30 6.30
N GLY A 47 -0.94 7.82 5.17
CA GLY A 47 0.11 8.84 5.08
C GLY A 47 1.27 8.43 4.17
N ASP A 48 2.08 9.38 3.71
CA ASP A 48 3.27 9.08 2.90
C ASP A 48 4.49 8.85 3.81
N TYR A 49 4.77 7.58 4.08
CA TYR A 49 5.90 7.14 4.90
C TYR A 49 6.94 6.31 4.14
N LYS A 50 6.95 6.38 2.80
CA LYS A 50 7.81 5.51 1.98
C LYS A 50 9.30 5.67 2.27
N HIS A 51 9.74 6.89 2.59
CA HIS A 51 11.12 7.19 2.95
C HIS A 51 11.45 6.66 4.34
N GLN A 52 10.56 6.85 5.32
CA GLN A 52 10.73 6.34 6.68
C GLN A 52 10.77 4.81 6.71
N MET A 53 10.01 4.12 5.85
CA MET A 53 10.09 2.66 5.71
C MET A 53 11.40 2.20 5.09
N LYS A 54 11.95 2.96 4.13
CA LYS A 54 13.29 2.71 3.59
C LYS A 54 14.36 2.92 4.66
N ASP A 55 14.27 3.99 5.44
CA ASP A 55 15.20 4.30 6.54
C ASP A 55 15.14 3.20 7.61
N PHE A 56 13.94 2.71 7.95
CA PHE A 56 13.75 1.56 8.84
C PHE A 56 14.45 0.30 8.30
N CYS A 57 14.28 -0.02 7.02
CA CYS A 57 14.96 -1.16 6.41
C CYS A 57 16.49 -0.99 6.49
N GLN A 58 17.02 0.21 6.25
CA GLN A 58 18.45 0.49 6.39
C GLN A 58 18.95 0.26 7.82
N LEU A 59 18.22 0.74 8.83
CA LEU A 59 18.57 0.51 10.24
C LEU A 59 18.58 -0.98 10.61
N CYS A 60 17.66 -1.76 10.04
CA CYS A 60 17.54 -3.20 10.26
C CYS A 60 18.41 -4.04 9.31
N ASN A 61 19.21 -3.42 8.43
CA ASN A 61 20.01 -4.09 7.42
C ASN A 61 19.17 -4.99 6.47
N PHE A 62 18.03 -4.48 6.02
CA PHE A 62 17.16 -5.09 5.02
C PHE A 62 17.25 -4.33 3.69
N ASP A 63 17.17 -5.06 2.57
CA ASP A 63 17.01 -4.45 1.25
C ASP A 63 15.64 -3.75 1.15
N ALA A 64 15.60 -2.59 0.48
CA ALA A 64 14.37 -1.84 0.25
C ALA A 64 14.29 -1.27 -1.16
N GLN A 65 13.11 -1.37 -1.78
CA GLN A 65 12.81 -0.79 -3.08
C GLN A 65 11.50 -0.02 -3.00
N ILE A 66 11.55 1.27 -3.38
CA ILE A 66 10.36 2.11 -3.56
C ILE A 66 9.99 2.06 -5.04
N VAL A 67 8.72 1.75 -5.35
CA VAL A 67 8.18 1.62 -6.73
C VAL A 67 6.91 2.43 -6.94
#